data_AF-A0A6C0HTA0-F1
#
_entry.id   AF-A0A6C0HTA0-F1
#
_cell.length_a   1.000
_cell.length_b   1.000
_cell.length_c   1.000
_cell.angle_alpha   90.00
_cell.angle_beta   90.00
_cell.angle_gamma   90.00
#
_symmetry.space_group_name_H-M   'P 1'
#
loop_
_entity.id
_entity.type
_entity.pdbx_description
1 polymer ?
#
loop_
_entity_poly.entity_id
_entity_poly.type
_entity_poly.pdbx_seq_one_letter_code
_entity_poly.pdbx_strand_id
1 'polypeptide(L)'
;MELTLEPELYSPSIDELGNYIDKIPCITRGIKCSCCSRKDKIYESRSVFASHTKTKVHQNWLSTINLNKANYYVENEKMKTTLQNQRLIIAKMEKDLQHKIMTIDYLTQQLTCINNNKIVNNLLEFD
;
A
#
# COMPACT_ATOMS: atom_id res chain seq x y z
N MET A 1 -31.85 -12.00 -3.08
CA MET A 1 -30.63 -11.16 -3.20
C MET A 1 -29.63 -11.95 -4.00
N GLU A 2 -29.59 -11.69 -5.31
CA GLU A 2 -28.69 -12.38 -6.23
C GLU A 2 -27.30 -11.78 -6.00
N LEU A 3 -26.36 -12.60 -5.50
CA LEU A 3 -24.97 -12.19 -5.38
C LEU A 3 -24.44 -12.00 -6.79
N THR A 4 -24.46 -10.76 -7.29
CA THR A 4 -23.79 -10.41 -8.55
C THR A 4 -22.29 -10.51 -8.32
N LEU A 5 -21.72 -11.68 -8.64
CA LEU A 5 -20.31 -11.96 -8.48
C LEU A 5 -19.54 -11.20 -9.56
N GLU A 6 -18.57 -10.39 -9.14
CA GLU A 6 -17.81 -9.55 -10.06
C GLU A 6 -16.97 -10.39 -11.03
N PRO A 7 -16.87 -9.99 -12.32
CA PRO A 7 -16.02 -10.65 -13.29
C PRO A 7 -14.54 -10.56 -12.88
N GLU A 8 -13.80 -11.66 -13.06
CA GLU A 8 -12.39 -11.74 -12.69
C GLU A 8 -11.51 -10.88 -13.60
N LEU A 9 -10.40 -10.38 -13.04
CA LEU A 9 -9.38 -9.66 -13.80
C LEU A 9 -8.35 -10.65 -14.38
N TYR A 10 -8.10 -10.55 -15.67
CA TYR A 10 -7.12 -11.38 -16.36
C TYR A 10 -5.70 -11.11 -15.85
N SER A 11 -5.00 -12.20 -15.56
CA SER A 11 -3.56 -12.22 -15.29
C SER A 11 -2.86 -13.18 -16.27
N PRO A 12 -1.78 -12.74 -16.94
CA PRO A 12 -0.97 -13.62 -17.77
C PRO A 12 -0.28 -14.69 -16.94
N SER A 13 -0.02 -15.85 -17.54
CA SER A 13 0.77 -16.91 -16.91
C SER A 13 2.27 -16.65 -17.09
N ILE A 14 3.11 -17.32 -16.31
CA ILE A 14 4.57 -17.20 -16.40
C ILE A 14 5.12 -18.50 -16.99
N ASP A 15 6.00 -18.39 -17.99
CA ASP A 15 6.72 -19.53 -18.59
C ASP A 15 7.95 -19.96 -17.76
N GLU A 16 8.64 -21.01 -18.19
CA GLU A 16 9.84 -21.53 -17.51
C GLU A 16 11.02 -20.54 -17.47
N LEU A 17 11.03 -19.56 -18.38
CA LEU A 17 12.03 -18.49 -18.45
C LEU A 17 11.60 -17.23 -17.66
N GLY A 18 10.43 -17.30 -17.02
CA GLY A 18 9.86 -16.22 -16.24
C GLY A 18 9.21 -15.11 -17.08
N ASN A 19 8.90 -15.33 -18.35
CA ASN A 19 8.18 -14.37 -19.19
C ASN A 19 6.67 -14.54 -19.03
N TYR A 20 5.95 -13.42 -19.05
CA TYR A 20 4.51 -13.41 -19.14
C TYR A 20 4.05 -13.90 -20.50
N ILE A 21 3.20 -14.92 -20.51
CA ILE A 21 2.60 -15.54 -21.68
C ILE A 21 1.07 -15.58 -21.56
N ASP A 22 0.39 -15.52 -22.69
CA ASP A 22 -1.06 -15.62 -22.72
C ASP A 22 -1.54 -17.07 -22.54
N LYS A 23 -2.22 -17.34 -21.43
CA LYS A 23 -2.91 -18.60 -21.19
C LYS A 23 -4.34 -18.31 -20.77
N ILE A 24 -5.26 -18.53 -21.69
CA ILE A 24 -6.67 -18.17 -21.49
C ILE A 24 -7.30 -19.15 -20.48
N PRO A 25 -7.79 -18.67 -19.33
CA PRO A 25 -8.46 -19.51 -18.34
C PRO A 25 -9.83 -19.99 -18.83
N CYS A 26 -10.46 -20.87 -18.06
CA CYS A 26 -11.88 -21.17 -18.27
C CYS A 26 -12.70 -19.94 -17.84
N ILE A 27 -13.51 -19.39 -18.74
CA ILE A 27 -14.31 -18.20 -18.47
C ILE A 27 -15.73 -18.66 -18.16
N THR A 28 -16.12 -18.58 -16.88
CA THR A 28 -17.46 -18.96 -16.41
C THR A 28 -18.36 -17.76 -16.13
N ARG A 29 -17.78 -16.59 -15.79
CA ARG A 29 -18.51 -15.37 -15.37
C ARG A 29 -18.03 -14.11 -16.07
N GLY A 30 -17.44 -14.29 -17.25
CA GLY A 30 -16.73 -13.23 -17.96
C GLY A 30 -15.38 -12.87 -17.31
N ILE A 31 -14.53 -12.21 -18.08
CA ILE A 31 -13.20 -11.77 -17.65
C ILE A 31 -12.93 -10.34 -18.13
N LYS A 32 -12.18 -9.55 -17.36
CA LYS A 32 -11.73 -8.20 -17.74
C LYS A 32 -10.24 -8.22 -18.07
N CYS A 33 -9.81 -7.50 -19.11
CA CYS A 33 -8.38 -7.29 -19.38
C CYS A 33 -7.92 -5.92 -18.89
N SER A 34 -6.77 -5.87 -18.22
CA SER A 34 -6.10 -4.63 -17.82
C SER A 34 -5.47 -3.87 -18.99
N CYS A 35 -5.34 -4.51 -20.15
CA CYS A 35 -4.84 -3.90 -21.37
C CYS A 35 -5.83 -2.83 -21.87
N CYS A 36 -5.38 -1.57 -21.90
CA CYS A 36 -6.11 -0.29 -21.98
C CYS A 36 -7.18 -0.06 -23.08
N SER A 37 -7.79 -1.08 -23.68
CA SER A 37 -8.81 -0.91 -24.72
C SER A 37 -10.12 -0.34 -24.16
N ARG A 38 -10.67 -0.90 -23.07
CA ARG A 38 -11.92 -0.48 -22.40
C ARG A 38 -11.94 -1.06 -20.98
N LYS A 39 -11.80 -0.24 -19.93
CA LYS A 39 -11.68 -0.70 -18.53
C LYS A 39 -12.91 -1.50 -18.05
N ASP A 40 -14.08 -1.23 -18.60
CA ASP A 40 -15.33 -1.87 -18.20
C ASP A 40 -15.76 -3.01 -19.14
N LYS A 41 -14.97 -3.33 -20.16
CA LYS A 41 -15.34 -4.41 -21.10
C LYS A 41 -15.14 -5.76 -20.44
N ILE A 42 -16.25 -6.50 -20.33
CA ILE A 42 -16.29 -7.88 -19.88
C ILE A 42 -16.29 -8.78 -21.13
N TYR A 43 -15.41 -9.77 -21.14
CA TYR A 43 -15.34 -10.79 -22.18
C TYR A 43 -16.04 -12.05 -21.68
N GLU A 44 -17.24 -12.32 -22.20
CA GLU A 44 -18.13 -13.38 -21.69
C GLU A 44 -17.65 -14.79 -22.02
N SER A 45 -16.92 -14.96 -23.13
CA SER A 45 -16.53 -16.28 -23.63
C SER A 45 -15.05 -16.36 -24.00
N ARG A 46 -14.53 -17.59 -23.96
CA ARG A 46 -13.15 -17.92 -24.31
C ARG A 46 -12.78 -17.47 -25.72
N SER A 47 -13.69 -17.61 -26.69
CA SER A 47 -13.43 -17.24 -28.09
C SER A 47 -13.29 -15.72 -28.25
N VAL A 48 -14.16 -14.94 -27.61
CA VAL A 48 -14.11 -13.48 -27.66
C VAL A 48 -12.83 -12.98 -26.98
N PHE A 49 -12.47 -13.56 -25.83
CA PHE A 49 -11.21 -13.23 -25.16
C PHE A 49 -9.98 -13.65 -25.97
N ALA A 50 -10.01 -14.80 -26.65
CA ALA A 50 -8.93 -15.26 -27.52
C ALA A 50 -8.68 -14.35 -28.72
N SER A 51 -9.74 -13.77 -29.28
CA SER A 51 -9.61 -12.76 -30.34
C SER A 51 -9.01 -11.47 -29.78
N HIS A 52 -9.35 -11.13 -28.55
CA HIS A 52 -8.80 -9.96 -27.87
C HIS A 52 -7.30 -10.08 -27.57
N THR A 53 -6.83 -11.23 -27.08
CA THR A 53 -5.40 -11.42 -26.79
C THR A 53 -4.54 -11.22 -28.04
N LYS A 54 -5.06 -11.54 -29.23
CA LYS A 54 -4.39 -11.32 -30.53
C LYS A 54 -4.32 -9.86 -30.98
N THR A 55 -5.02 -8.94 -30.32
CA THR A 55 -5.02 -7.53 -30.70
C THR A 55 -3.68 -6.87 -30.40
N LYS A 56 -3.25 -5.91 -31.23
CA LYS A 56 -1.98 -5.19 -31.06
C LYS A 56 -1.91 -4.48 -29.70
N VAL A 57 -3.04 -3.99 -29.18
CA VAL A 57 -3.11 -3.34 -27.86
C VAL A 57 -2.72 -4.32 -26.75
N HIS A 58 -3.28 -5.53 -26.77
CA HIS A 58 -2.97 -6.57 -25.79
C HIS A 58 -1.52 -7.05 -25.92
N GLN A 59 -1.07 -7.33 -27.14
CA GLN A 59 0.31 -7.77 -27.41
C GLN A 59 1.34 -6.73 -26.98
N ASN A 60 1.08 -5.44 -27.23
CA ASN A 60 1.93 -4.35 -26.74
C ASN A 60 1.94 -4.31 -25.20
N TRP A 61 0.78 -4.45 -24.55
CA TRP A 61 0.69 -4.51 -23.09
C TRP A 61 1.50 -5.69 -22.53
N LEU A 62 1.37 -6.89 -23.11
CA LEU A 62 2.12 -8.08 -22.72
C LEU A 62 3.64 -7.87 -22.92
N SER A 63 4.05 -7.24 -24.01
CA SER A 63 5.45 -6.88 -24.24
C SER A 63 5.96 -5.85 -23.23
N THR A 64 5.15 -4.85 -22.87
CA THR A 64 5.51 -3.84 -21.88
C THR A 64 5.69 -4.43 -20.49
N ILE A 65 4.81 -5.35 -20.06
CA ILE A 65 4.98 -6.00 -18.75
C ILE A 65 6.22 -6.92 -18.73
N ASN A 66 6.52 -7.59 -19.84
CA ASN A 66 7.74 -8.39 -19.98
C ASN A 66 9.01 -7.52 -19.95
N LEU A 67 9.00 -6.38 -20.63
CA LEU A 67 10.11 -5.42 -20.59
C LEU A 67 10.31 -4.86 -19.17
N ASN A 68 9.20 -4.56 -18.49
CA ASN A 68 9.23 -3.99 -17.15
C ASN A 68 9.46 -5.01 -16.04
N LYS A 69 9.52 -6.31 -16.32
CA LYS A 69 9.83 -7.37 -15.33
C LYS A 69 11.10 -7.06 -14.54
N ALA A 70 12.17 -6.69 -15.23
CA ALA A 70 13.45 -6.35 -14.61
C ALA A 70 13.36 -5.04 -13.82
N ASN A 71 12.67 -4.03 -14.37
CA ASN A 71 12.45 -2.74 -13.70
C ASN A 71 11.65 -2.90 -12.41
N TYR A 72 10.61 -3.73 -12.42
CA TYR A 72 9.76 -3.98 -11.26
C TYR A 72 10.55 -4.57 -10.10
N TYR A 73 11.45 -5.52 -10.37
CA TYR A 73 12.31 -6.08 -9.32
C TYR A 73 13.22 -5.02 -8.70
N VAL A 74 13.89 -4.21 -9.53
CA VAL A 74 14.79 -3.13 -9.06
C VAL A 74 14.02 -2.09 -8.24
N GLU A 75 12.85 -1.66 -8.70
CA GLU A 75 12.00 -0.71 -7.97
C GLU A 75 11.47 -1.30 -6.67
N ASN A 76 11.13 -2.59 -6.64
CA ASN A 76 10.70 -3.27 -5.42
C ASN A 76 11.82 -3.35 -4.37
N GLU A 77 13.07 -3.60 -4.78
CA GLU A 77 14.22 -3.58 -3.86
C GLU A 77 14.48 -2.17 -3.31
N LYS A 78 14.39 -1.14 -4.15
CA LYS A 78 14.45 0.27 -3.69
C LYS A 78 13.29 0.60 -2.74
N MET A 79 12.10 0.08 -3.00
CA MET A 79 10.92 0.26 -2.16
C MET A 79 11.13 -0.38 -0.79
N LYS A 80 11.64 -1.61 -0.73
CA LYS A 80 11.98 -2.29 0.55
C LYS A 80 12.98 -1.47 1.38
N THR A 81 14.02 -0.94 0.73
CA THR A 81 15.03 -0.08 1.38
C THR A 81 14.38 1.19 1.95
N THR A 82 13.55 1.86 1.16
CA THR A 82 12.81 3.06 1.60
C THR A 82 11.91 2.76 2.79
N LEU A 83 11.18 1.64 2.75
CA LEU A 83 10.27 1.23 3.80
C LEU A 83 11.00 0.90 5.11
N GLN A 84 12.17 0.26 5.02
CA GLN A 84 13.03 0.03 6.18
C GLN A 84 13.52 1.34 6.80
N ASN A 85 13.97 2.29 5.97
CA ASN A 85 14.40 3.61 6.45
C ASN A 85 13.25 4.37 7.11
N GLN A 86 12.05 4.35 6.53
CA GLN A 86 10.86 4.96 7.12
C GLN A 86 10.54 4.36 8.49
N ARG A 87 10.59 3.03 8.64
CA ARG A 87 10.39 2.36 9.94
C ARG A 87 11.40 2.81 11.00
N LEU A 88 12.67 2.96 10.62
CA LEU A 88 13.73 3.44 11.53
C LEU A 88 13.48 4.89 11.97
N ILE A 89 13.08 5.75 11.03
CA ILE A 89 12.76 7.15 11.33
C ILE A 89 11.57 7.23 12.28
N ILE A 90 10.50 6.46 12.03
CA ILE A 90 9.32 6.39 12.90
C ILE A 90 9.72 5.95 14.31
N ALA A 91 10.45 4.83 14.45
CA ALA A 91 10.88 4.33 15.75
C ALA A 91 11.75 5.36 16.52
N LYS A 92 12.62 6.08 15.82
CA LYS A 92 13.41 7.17 16.42
C LYS A 92 12.52 8.31 16.90
N MET A 93 11.58 8.77 16.06
CA MET A 93 10.66 9.84 16.41
C MET A 93 9.76 9.46 17.58
N GLU A 94 9.28 8.22 17.64
CA GLU A 94 8.49 7.69 18.76
C GLU A 94 9.26 7.76 20.07
N LYS A 95 10.54 7.35 20.07
CA LYS A 95 11.41 7.44 21.24
C LYS A 95 11.65 8.89 21.67
N ASP A 96 11.94 9.78 20.73
CA ASP A 96 12.17 11.20 21.01
C ASP A 96 10.90 11.85 21.58
N LEU A 97 9.74 11.49 21.05
CA LEU A 97 8.44 11.98 21.52
C LEU A 97 8.12 11.49 22.93
N GLN A 98 8.36 10.21 23.23
CA GLN A 98 8.22 9.67 24.57
C GLN A 98 9.13 10.39 25.58
N HIS A 99 10.38 10.65 25.22
CA HIS A 99 11.31 11.38 26.08
C HIS A 99 10.83 12.81 26.37
N LYS A 100 10.30 13.50 25.36
CA LYS A 100 9.72 14.84 25.51
C LYS A 100 8.48 14.82 26.41
N ILE A 101 7.59 13.85 26.25
CA ILE A 101 6.40 13.68 27.12
C ILE A 101 6.84 13.50 28.57
N MET A 102 7.78 12.59 28.84
CA MET A 102 8.29 12.37 30.21
C MET A 102 8.91 13.64 30.81
N THR A 103 9.61 14.42 29.99
CA THR A 103 10.20 15.70 30.43
C THR A 103 9.12 16.72 30.76
N ILE A 104 8.08 16.82 29.93
CA ILE A 104 6.93 17.68 30.19
C ILE A 104 6.26 17.26 31.49
N ASP A 105 5.94 15.98 31.67
CA ASP A 105 5.29 15.47 32.88
C ASP A 105 6.10 15.80 34.14
N TYR A 106 7.41 15.59 34.09
CA TYR A 106 8.32 15.92 35.19
C TYR A 106 8.31 17.42 35.53
N LEU A 107 8.44 18.29 34.53
CA LEU A 107 8.43 19.74 34.73
C LEU A 107 7.06 20.23 35.22
N THR A 108 5.98 19.68 34.70
CA THR A 108 4.61 19.97 35.14
C THR A 108 4.43 19.59 36.61
N GLN A 109 4.92 18.41 37.04
CA GLN A 109 4.89 18.00 38.44
C GLN A 109 5.68 18.99 39.33
N GLN A 110 6.90 19.36 38.94
CA GLN A 110 7.69 20.35 39.69
C GLN A 110 6.95 21.68 39.86
N LEU A 111 6.33 22.19 38.79
CA LEU A 111 5.54 23.42 38.84
C LEU A 111 4.34 23.30 39.77
N THR A 112 3.62 22.17 39.75
CA THR A 112 2.50 21.95 40.68
C THR A 112 2.94 21.91 42.14
N CYS A 113 4.07 21.27 42.46
CA CYS A 113 4.62 21.25 43.81
C CYS A 113 5.02 22.67 44.28
N ILE A 114 5.66 23.46 43.42
CA ILE A 114 6.03 24.85 43.73
C ILE A 114 4.78 25.71 43.96
N ASN A 115 3.76 25.56 43.11
CA ASN A 115 2.54 26.36 43.21
C ASN A 115 1.75 26.00 44.48
N ASN A 116 1.67 24.71 44.84
CA ASN A 116 1.05 24.27 46.08
C ASN A 116 1.79 24.80 47.31
N ASN A 117 3.13 24.81 47.31
CA ASN A 117 3.91 25.40 48.41
C ASN A 117 3.70 26.93 48.52
N LYS A 118 3.54 27.65 47.41
CA LYS A 118 3.19 29.08 47.42
C LYS A 118 1.79 29.33 48.01
N ILE A 119 0.81 28.48 47.70
CA ILE A 119 -0.55 28.60 48.26
C ILE A 119 -0.53 28.34 49.77
N VAL A 120 0.20 27.31 50.23
CA VAL A 120 0.31 26.98 51.67
C VAL A 120 1.06 28.08 52.45
N ASN A 121 2.11 28.68 51.87
CA ASN A 121 2.80 29.81 52.50
C ASN A 121 1.92 31.06 52.58
N ASN A 122 1.00 31.27 51.63
CA ASN A 122 0.02 32.36 51.64
C ASN A 122 -1.13 32.15 52.65
N LEU A 123 -1.31 30.95 53.19
CA LEU A 123 -2.34 30.66 54.19
C LEU A 123 -1.96 31.11 55.61
N LEU A 124 -0.72 31.55 55.83
CA LEU A 124 -0.22 32.10 57.09
C LEU A 124 -0.03 33.63 57.07
N GLU A 125 -0.43 34.33 56.00
CA GLU A 125 -0.41 35.80 55.91
C GLU A 125 -1.74 36.46 56.37
N PHE A 126 -2.40 35.88 57.38
CA PHE A 126 -3.49 36.55 58.10
C PHE A 126 -3.04 36.90 59.52
N ASP A 127 -2.32 38.03 59.63
CA ASP A 127 -2.41 39.14 60.62
C ASP A 127 -1.14 40.01 60.56
#